data_AF-A0A255TZ90-F1
#
_entry.id   AF-A0A255TZ90-F1
#
_cell.length_a   1.000
_cell.length_b   1.000
_cell.length_c   1.000
_cell.angle_alpha   90.00
_cell.angle_beta   90.00
_cell.angle_gamma   90.00
#
_symmetry.space_group_name_H-M   'P 1'
#
loop_
_entity.id
_entity.type
_entity.pdbx_description
1 polymer ?
#
loop_
_entity_poly.entity_id
_entity_poly.type
_entity_poly.pdbx_seq_one_letter_code
_entity_poly.pdbx_strand_id
1 'polypeptide(L)'
;MKKTVIIYGSSTGTCEELAGRIGARLGVDDVIGVGDLDDSVIASNDNLILGTSTWGAGEMQDDWYDGVRTLRGADLSGKTVALFGCGDSESYPDTFVGGMGELYQAVVGAGAHVVGAVPVDGYTFDASDAVVDGHFVGLALDEVNESDKTDARIDAWAAAITPSL
;
A
#
# COMPACT_ATOMS: atom_id res chain seq x y z
N MET A 1 -6.24 1.28 19.01
CA MET A 1 -6.02 1.70 17.63
C MET A 1 -7.06 2.75 17.29
N LYS A 2 -6.66 3.81 16.60
CA LYS A 2 -7.62 4.79 16.07
C LYS A 2 -8.45 4.17 14.93
N LYS A 3 -9.46 4.87 14.42
CA LYS A 3 -10.26 4.35 13.31
C LYS A 3 -9.38 4.18 12.08
N THR A 4 -9.33 2.96 11.57
CA THR A 4 -8.42 2.53 10.52
C THR A 4 -9.21 1.78 9.47
N VAL A 5 -8.94 2.10 8.21
CA VAL A 5 -9.49 1.41 7.04
C VAL A 5 -8.33 0.96 6.14
N ILE A 6 -8.48 -0.22 5.56
CA ILE A 6 -7.60 -0.73 4.52
C ILE A 6 -8.33 -0.58 3.18
N ILE A 7 -7.71 0.11 2.23
CA ILE A 7 -8.24 0.29 0.87
C ILE A 7 -7.28 -0.38 -0.11
N TYR A 8 -7.79 -1.23 -1.01
CA TYR A 8 -6.96 -1.92 -2.00
C TYR A 8 -7.47 -1.73 -3.44
N GLY A 9 -6.55 -1.83 -4.41
CA GLY A 9 -6.85 -1.95 -5.84
C GLY A 9 -6.26 -3.24 -6.39
N SER A 10 -7.11 -4.10 -6.97
CA SER A 10 -6.76 -5.47 -7.35
C SER A 10 -7.56 -5.91 -8.57
N SER A 11 -6.88 -6.33 -9.65
CA SER A 11 -7.56 -6.83 -10.86
C SER A 11 -7.78 -8.35 -10.85
N THR A 12 -6.94 -9.10 -10.12
CA THR A 12 -6.93 -10.58 -10.12
C THR A 12 -7.14 -11.18 -8.73
N GLY A 13 -7.40 -10.36 -7.71
CA GLY A 13 -7.69 -10.82 -6.34
C GLY A 13 -6.46 -10.97 -5.43
N THR A 14 -5.24 -11.05 -5.96
CA THR A 14 -4.04 -11.24 -5.10
C THR A 14 -3.86 -10.11 -4.11
N CYS A 15 -3.98 -8.85 -4.54
CA CYS A 15 -3.77 -7.72 -3.64
C CYS A 15 -4.92 -7.54 -2.62
N GLU A 16 -6.13 -7.97 -2.98
CA GLU A 16 -7.28 -8.06 -2.07
C GLU A 16 -7.04 -9.09 -0.96
N GLU A 17 -6.54 -10.28 -1.32
CA GLU A 17 -6.20 -11.31 -0.33
C GLU A 17 -5.14 -10.80 0.66
N LEU A 18 -4.09 -10.14 0.16
CA LEU A 18 -3.04 -9.55 0.97
C LEU A 18 -3.58 -8.44 1.88
N ALA A 19 -4.50 -7.61 1.40
CA ALA A 19 -5.19 -6.61 2.21
C ALA A 19 -5.92 -7.26 3.39
N GLY A 20 -6.64 -8.36 3.14
CA GLY A 20 -7.31 -9.14 4.18
C GLY A 20 -6.34 -9.77 5.19
N ARG A 21 -5.20 -10.28 4.73
CA ARG A 21 -4.14 -10.83 5.62
C ARG A 21 -3.55 -9.75 6.52
N ILE A 22 -3.24 -8.57 5.96
CA ILE A 22 -2.79 -7.40 6.70
C ILE A 22 -3.84 -6.98 7.74
N GLY A 23 -5.11 -6.88 7.34
CA GLY A 23 -6.23 -6.55 8.24
C GLY A 23 -6.33 -7.50 9.42
N ALA A 24 -6.23 -8.81 9.17
CA ALA A 24 -6.23 -9.82 10.21
C ALA A 24 -5.06 -9.69 11.21
N ARG A 25 -3.88 -9.22 10.77
CA ARG A 25 -2.71 -9.04 11.67
C ARG A 25 -2.81 -7.76 12.49
N LEU A 26 -3.43 -6.73 11.93
CA LEU A 26 -3.65 -5.44 12.59
C LEU A 26 -4.92 -5.40 13.46
N GLY A 27 -5.83 -6.37 13.29
CA GLY A 27 -7.17 -6.33 13.89
C GLY A 27 -8.05 -5.26 13.26
N VAL A 28 -7.91 -5.03 11.95
CA VAL A 28 -8.73 -4.11 11.15
C VAL A 28 -9.69 -4.94 10.29
N ASP A 29 -10.98 -4.84 10.60
CA ASP A 29 -12.04 -5.52 9.84
C ASP A 29 -12.56 -4.68 8.67
N ASP A 30 -12.30 -3.37 8.67
CA ASP A 30 -12.72 -2.45 7.61
C ASP A 30 -11.72 -2.51 6.43
N VAL A 31 -11.97 -3.45 5.53
CA VAL A 31 -11.16 -3.72 4.33
C VAL A 31 -12.04 -3.58 3.11
N ILE A 32 -11.77 -2.57 2.29
CA ILE A 32 -12.61 -2.19 1.15
C ILE A 32 -11.81 -2.09 -0.14
N GLY A 33 -12.48 -2.28 -1.28
CA GLY A 33 -11.92 -1.95 -2.58
C GLY A 33 -11.88 -0.42 -2.76
N VAL A 34 -10.94 0.08 -3.55
CA VAL A 34 -10.83 1.52 -3.86
C VAL A 34 -12.07 2.07 -4.57
N GLY A 35 -12.88 1.23 -5.23
CA GLY A 35 -14.18 1.64 -5.78
C GLY A 35 -15.17 2.15 -4.73
N ASP A 36 -14.99 1.79 -3.45
CA ASP A 36 -15.80 2.26 -2.33
C ASP A 36 -15.16 3.44 -1.58
N LEU A 37 -14.01 3.94 -2.03
CA LEU A 37 -13.33 5.09 -1.43
C LEU A 37 -14.03 6.39 -1.81
N ASP A 38 -14.50 7.12 -0.79
CA ASP A 38 -15.01 8.48 -0.93
C ASP A 38 -14.51 9.42 0.20
N ASP A 39 -14.87 10.69 0.12
CA ASP A 39 -14.52 11.70 1.12
C ASP A 39 -15.01 11.33 2.53
N SER A 40 -16.12 10.58 2.63
CA SER A 40 -16.72 10.20 3.91
C SER A 40 -15.93 9.09 4.60
N VAL A 41 -15.41 8.13 3.82
CA VAL A 41 -14.47 7.09 4.29
C VAL A 41 -13.20 7.75 4.80
N ILE A 42 -12.64 8.69 4.03
CA ILE A 42 -11.44 9.44 4.44
C ILE A 42 -11.72 10.21 5.73
N ALA A 43 -12.81 10.99 5.80
CA ALA A 43 -13.13 11.81 6.96
C ALA A 43 -13.40 10.98 8.23
N SER A 44 -13.95 9.78 8.10
CA SER A 44 -14.33 8.91 9.21
C SER A 44 -13.17 8.14 9.82
N ASN A 45 -12.00 8.14 9.16
CA ASN A 45 -10.82 7.38 9.56
C ASN A 45 -9.63 8.29 9.89
N ASP A 46 -8.94 7.93 10.96
CA ASP A 46 -7.70 8.58 11.40
C ASP A 46 -6.50 8.00 10.65
N ASN A 47 -6.56 6.70 10.33
CA ASN A 47 -5.51 5.99 9.63
C ASN A 47 -6.05 5.37 8.33
N LEU A 48 -5.25 5.43 7.27
CA LEU A 48 -5.54 4.78 6.00
C LEU A 48 -4.39 3.84 5.64
N ILE A 49 -4.69 2.62 5.24
CA ILE A 49 -3.69 1.67 4.74
C ILE A 49 -4.03 1.38 3.28
N LEU A 50 -3.17 1.82 2.36
CA LEU A 50 -3.48 1.82 0.93
C LEU A 50 -2.65 0.77 0.18
N GLY A 51 -3.34 -0.08 -0.59
CA GLY A 51 -2.75 -1.20 -1.31
C GLY A 51 -2.97 -1.12 -2.81
N THR A 52 -1.95 -1.38 -3.61
CA THR A 52 -2.14 -1.50 -5.07
C THR A 52 -1.31 -2.61 -5.69
N SER A 53 -1.90 -3.28 -6.68
CA SER A 53 -1.14 -4.10 -7.63
C SER A 53 -0.50 -3.22 -8.69
N THR A 54 0.67 -3.63 -9.18
CA THR A 54 1.38 -2.93 -10.27
C THR A 54 1.16 -3.64 -11.60
N TRP A 55 0.94 -2.86 -12.65
CA TRP A 55 0.61 -3.32 -14.00
C TRP A 55 1.46 -2.60 -15.04
N GLY A 56 1.43 -3.11 -16.28
CA GLY A 56 2.01 -2.44 -17.44
C GLY A 56 3.50 -2.14 -17.28
N ALA A 57 3.84 -0.86 -17.35
CA ALA A 57 5.17 -0.30 -17.22
C ALA A 57 5.41 0.32 -15.83
N GLY A 58 4.74 -0.18 -14.79
CA GLY A 58 4.87 0.30 -13.41
C GLY A 58 3.66 1.09 -12.91
N GLU A 59 2.55 1.10 -13.67
CA GLU A 59 1.34 1.79 -13.25
C GLU A 59 0.64 1.07 -12.10
N MET A 60 -0.04 1.83 -11.24
CA MET A 60 -0.98 1.28 -10.27
C MET A 60 -2.20 0.68 -10.96
N GLN A 61 -2.90 -0.21 -10.26
CA GLN A 61 -4.15 -0.78 -10.74
C GLN A 61 -5.20 0.29 -11.10
N ASP A 62 -5.94 0.08 -12.19
CA ASP A 62 -6.73 1.13 -12.85
C ASP A 62 -7.81 1.79 -11.97
N ASP A 63 -8.41 1.09 -11.02
CA ASP A 63 -9.44 1.67 -10.14
C ASP A 63 -8.85 2.74 -9.22
N TRP A 64 -7.53 2.72 -8.98
CA TRP A 64 -6.85 3.76 -8.23
C TRP A 64 -6.81 5.11 -8.93
N TYR A 65 -7.03 5.21 -10.24
CA TYR A 65 -7.02 6.53 -10.90
C TYR A 65 -8.07 7.48 -10.32
N ASP A 66 -9.26 6.97 -10.03
CA ASP A 66 -10.30 7.76 -9.36
C ASP A 66 -10.02 7.90 -7.86
N GLY A 67 -9.54 6.84 -7.20
CA GLY A 67 -9.13 6.90 -5.79
C GLY A 67 -8.05 7.96 -5.53
N VAL A 68 -7.06 8.09 -6.41
CA VAL A 68 -6.01 9.12 -6.33
C VAL A 68 -6.56 10.52 -6.53
N ARG A 69 -7.57 10.71 -7.40
CA ARG A 69 -8.26 12.01 -7.52
C ARG A 69 -8.94 12.38 -6.22
N THR A 70 -9.62 11.44 -5.57
CA THR A 70 -10.24 11.63 -4.24
C THR A 70 -9.18 11.97 -3.19
N LEU A 71 -8.09 11.20 -3.09
CA LEU A 71 -7.01 11.45 -2.12
C LEU A 71 -6.35 12.81 -2.31
N ARG A 72 -6.08 13.23 -3.56
CA ARG A 72 -5.48 14.53 -3.87
C ARG A 72 -6.45 15.71 -3.60
N GLY A 73 -7.75 15.46 -3.66
CA GLY A 73 -8.78 16.45 -3.35
C GLY A 73 -9.05 16.61 -1.85
N ALA A 74 -8.66 15.62 -1.05
CA ALA A 74 -8.83 15.61 0.40
C ALA A 74 -7.69 16.33 1.14
N ASP A 75 -7.99 16.84 2.34
CA ASP A 75 -6.96 17.25 3.30
C ASP A 75 -6.60 16.05 4.18
N LEU A 76 -5.39 15.50 3.97
CA LEU A 76 -4.89 14.37 4.75
C LEU A 76 -4.03 14.83 5.94
N SER A 77 -3.99 16.13 6.23
CA SER A 77 -3.27 16.66 7.40
C SER A 77 -3.76 16.02 8.69
N GLY A 78 -2.83 15.45 9.45
CA GLY A 78 -3.13 14.77 10.71
C GLY A 78 -3.60 13.31 10.57
N LYS A 79 -3.73 12.79 9.34
CA LYS A 79 -3.97 11.36 9.08
C LYS A 79 -2.66 10.61 9.00
N THR A 80 -2.63 9.40 9.55
CA THR A 80 -1.53 8.46 9.36
C THR A 80 -1.82 7.59 8.14
N VAL A 81 -0.87 7.46 7.22
CA VAL A 81 -1.01 6.60 6.05
C VAL A 81 0.09 5.56 6.02
N ALA A 82 -0.26 4.30 5.77
CA ALA A 82 0.69 3.24 5.46
C ALA A 82 0.39 2.66 4.08
N LEU A 83 1.39 2.15 3.38
CA LEU A 83 1.26 1.68 2.00
C LEU A 83 1.71 0.22 1.87
N PHE A 84 1.10 -0.52 0.95
CA PHE A 84 1.61 -1.81 0.50
C PHE A 84 1.46 -1.98 -1.02
N GLY A 85 2.42 -2.66 -1.62
CA GLY A 85 2.49 -2.92 -3.06
C GLY A 85 2.51 -4.41 -3.33
N CYS A 86 1.72 -4.83 -4.32
CA CYS A 86 1.64 -6.20 -4.78
C CYS A 86 2.28 -6.28 -6.19
N GLY A 87 3.35 -7.04 -6.34
CA GLY A 87 4.11 -7.10 -7.59
C GLY A 87 4.68 -8.48 -7.90
N ASP A 88 5.37 -8.56 -9.04
CA ASP A 88 6.09 -9.74 -9.52
C ASP A 88 7.49 -9.28 -9.93
N SER A 89 8.46 -9.50 -9.05
CA SER A 89 9.83 -9.03 -9.20
C SER A 89 10.63 -9.79 -10.27
N GLU A 90 10.31 -11.06 -10.53
CA GLU A 90 10.99 -11.85 -11.56
C GLU A 90 10.52 -11.47 -12.97
N SER A 91 9.22 -11.25 -13.16
CA SER A 91 8.67 -10.87 -14.47
C SER A 91 8.84 -9.39 -14.79
N TYR A 92 8.82 -8.53 -13.77
CA TYR A 92 8.87 -7.07 -13.89
C TYR A 92 9.92 -6.42 -12.97
N PRO A 93 11.20 -6.81 -13.08
CA PRO A 93 12.25 -6.38 -12.15
C PRO A 93 12.53 -4.87 -12.21
N ASP A 94 12.27 -4.22 -13.34
CA ASP A 94 12.51 -2.80 -13.58
C ASP A 94 11.38 -1.88 -13.10
N THR A 95 10.26 -2.46 -12.70
CA THR A 95 9.03 -1.74 -12.30
C THR A 95 8.38 -2.35 -11.06
N PHE A 96 9.13 -3.16 -10.30
CA PHE A 96 8.61 -3.93 -9.17
C PHE A 96 7.89 -3.02 -8.16
N VAL A 97 6.62 -3.31 -7.87
CA VAL A 97 5.73 -2.54 -6.99
C VAL A 97 5.66 -1.02 -7.30
N GLY A 98 5.96 -0.60 -8.53
CA GLY A 98 6.03 0.81 -8.94
C GLY A 98 4.75 1.61 -8.69
N GLY A 99 3.57 0.98 -8.81
CA GLY A 99 2.29 1.64 -8.57
C GLY A 99 2.14 2.20 -7.15
N MET A 100 2.83 1.61 -6.17
CA MET A 100 2.88 2.11 -4.80
C MET A 100 3.55 3.50 -4.72
N GLY A 101 4.49 3.79 -5.61
CA GLY A 101 5.17 5.09 -5.71
C GLY A 101 4.20 6.22 -6.05
N GLU A 102 3.28 6.02 -6.98
CA GLU A 102 2.30 7.05 -7.32
C GLU A 102 1.31 7.31 -6.17
N LEU A 103 0.87 6.26 -5.47
CA LEU A 103 0.05 6.41 -4.26
C LEU A 103 0.77 7.21 -3.18
N TYR A 104 2.05 6.92 -2.96
CA TYR A 104 2.87 7.66 -2.02
C TYR A 104 2.92 9.16 -2.34
N GLN A 105 3.19 9.52 -3.61
CA GLN A 105 3.23 10.93 -4.02
C GLN A 105 1.87 11.61 -3.83
N ALA A 106 0.77 10.91 -4.11
CA ALA A 106 -0.57 11.46 -3.94
C ALA A 106 -0.86 11.81 -2.47
N VAL A 107 -0.57 10.91 -1.52
CA VAL A 107 -0.88 11.13 -0.10
C VAL A 107 0.07 12.12 0.56
N VAL A 108 1.36 12.12 0.20
CA VAL A 108 2.33 13.12 0.67
C VAL A 108 1.95 14.50 0.18
N GLY A 109 1.57 14.62 -1.10
CA GLY A 109 1.10 15.89 -1.69
C GLY A 109 -0.16 16.44 -1.02
N ALA A 110 -1.00 15.57 -0.46
CA ALA A 110 -2.20 15.92 0.30
C ALA A 110 -1.97 16.11 1.82
N GLY A 111 -0.70 16.05 2.28
CA GLY A 111 -0.32 16.37 3.66
C GLY A 111 -0.36 15.21 4.66
N ALA A 112 -0.47 13.96 4.19
CA ALA A 112 -0.50 12.79 5.06
C ALA A 112 0.83 12.58 5.82
N HIS A 113 0.74 12.02 7.02
CA HIS A 113 1.90 11.47 7.72
C HIS A 113 2.10 10.00 7.29
N VAL A 114 3.01 9.77 6.36
CA VAL A 114 3.29 8.42 5.86
C VAL A 114 4.24 7.66 6.81
N VAL A 115 3.91 6.40 7.10
CA VAL A 115 4.69 5.49 7.95
C VAL A 115 4.86 4.13 7.26
N GLY A 116 5.77 3.30 7.79
CA GLY A 116 5.91 1.90 7.35
C GLY A 116 6.78 1.70 6.11
N ALA A 117 7.75 2.58 5.86
CA ALA A 117 8.79 2.32 4.85
C ALA A 117 9.58 1.05 5.21
N VAL A 118 9.96 0.27 4.21
CA VAL A 118 10.65 -1.02 4.36
C VAL A 118 11.98 -0.99 3.63
N PRO A 119 13.12 -1.36 4.25
CA PRO A 119 14.40 -1.46 3.55
C PRO A 119 14.29 -2.38 2.33
N VAL A 120 14.97 -2.02 1.23
CA VAL A 120 14.99 -2.87 0.03
C VAL A 120 15.81 -4.16 0.21
N ASP A 121 16.53 -4.27 1.34
CA ASP A 121 17.29 -5.45 1.70
C ASP A 121 16.39 -6.70 1.76
N GLY A 122 16.84 -7.78 1.12
CA GLY A 122 16.12 -9.05 1.08
C GLY A 122 15.09 -9.16 -0.04
N TYR A 123 15.04 -8.19 -0.95
CA TYR A 123 14.33 -8.25 -2.23
C TYR A 123 15.33 -8.33 -3.40
N THR A 124 14.93 -8.93 -4.51
CA THR A 124 15.71 -8.95 -5.76
C THR A 124 14.89 -8.29 -6.86
N PHE A 125 15.35 -7.15 -7.36
CA PHE A 125 14.72 -6.37 -8.43
C PHE A 125 15.77 -5.40 -9.02
N ASP A 126 15.48 -4.82 -10.19
CA ASP A 126 16.39 -3.89 -10.88
C ASP A 126 16.04 -2.43 -10.56
N ALA A 127 14.76 -2.06 -10.58
CA ALA A 127 14.29 -0.70 -10.29
C ALA A 127 12.84 -0.68 -9.80
N SER A 128 12.48 0.41 -9.10
CA SER A 128 11.13 0.64 -8.60
C SER A 128 10.92 2.12 -8.28
N ASP A 129 9.83 2.69 -8.80
CA ASP A 129 9.40 4.06 -8.47
C ASP A 129 8.88 4.19 -7.03
N ALA A 130 8.71 3.06 -6.34
CA ALA A 130 8.33 3.03 -4.93
C ALA A 130 9.54 3.10 -3.98
N VAL A 131 10.77 3.29 -4.47
CA VAL A 131 11.98 3.38 -3.64
C VAL A 131 12.40 4.84 -3.41
N VAL A 132 12.55 5.22 -2.14
CA VAL A 132 13.07 6.50 -1.69
C VAL A 132 14.13 6.25 -0.61
N ASP A 133 15.32 6.84 -0.76
CA ASP A 133 16.42 6.72 0.21
C ASP A 133 16.73 5.27 0.64
N GLY A 134 16.72 4.34 -0.32
CA GLY A 134 17.03 2.93 -0.09
C GLY A 134 15.92 2.12 0.61
N HIS A 135 14.71 2.68 0.70
CA HIS A 135 13.55 2.02 1.27
C HIS A 135 12.39 2.04 0.29
N PHE A 136 11.64 0.94 0.20
CA PHE A 136 10.29 1.04 -0.30
C PHE A 136 9.48 1.97 0.60
N VAL A 137 8.65 2.82 0.00
CA VAL A 137 7.75 3.76 0.70
C VAL A 137 6.64 3.05 1.51
N GLY A 138 6.54 1.73 1.38
CA GLY A 138 5.61 0.85 2.07
C GLY A 138 6.05 -0.61 1.98
N LEU A 139 5.18 -1.53 2.37
CA LEU A 139 5.45 -2.97 2.33
C LEU A 139 5.35 -3.52 0.89
N ALA A 140 6.45 -4.02 0.34
CA ALA A 140 6.47 -4.73 -0.93
C ALA A 140 6.20 -6.24 -0.72
N LEU A 141 5.25 -6.80 -1.47
CA LEU A 141 4.86 -8.21 -1.43
C LEU A 141 4.85 -8.80 -2.85
N ASP A 142 5.31 -10.04 -2.94
CA ASP A 142 5.42 -10.80 -4.18
C ASP A 142 4.93 -12.23 -3.94
N GLU A 143 3.65 -12.47 -4.22
CA GLU A 143 3.04 -13.80 -4.08
C GLU A 143 3.41 -14.74 -5.24
N VAL A 144 4.03 -14.24 -6.30
CA VAL A 144 4.43 -15.06 -7.44
C VAL A 144 5.75 -15.77 -7.15
N ASN A 145 6.72 -15.04 -6.60
CA ASN A 145 8.10 -15.50 -6.45
C ASN A 145 8.53 -15.68 -4.99
N GLU A 146 7.94 -14.92 -4.06
CA GLU A 146 8.36 -14.88 -2.64
C GLU A 146 7.20 -15.12 -1.66
N SER A 147 6.20 -15.91 -2.07
CA SER A 147 5.01 -16.21 -1.24
C SER A 147 5.35 -16.86 0.11
N ASP A 148 6.47 -17.57 0.20
CA ASP A 148 6.99 -18.15 1.44
C ASP A 148 7.47 -17.10 2.46
N LYS A 149 7.75 -15.87 2.00
CA LYS A 149 8.19 -14.74 2.84
C LYS A 149 7.05 -13.82 3.25
N THR A 150 5.90 -13.88 2.58
CA THR A 150 4.82 -12.90 2.73
C THR A 150 4.29 -12.80 4.15
N ASP A 151 3.95 -13.92 4.80
CA ASP A 151 3.40 -13.86 6.17
C ASP A 151 4.40 -13.24 7.15
N ALA A 152 5.68 -13.62 7.06
CA ALA A 152 6.72 -13.07 7.93
C ALA A 152 6.92 -11.56 7.69
N ARG A 153 6.84 -11.11 6.43
CA ARG A 153 6.93 -9.70 6.07
C ARG A 153 5.72 -8.90 6.58
N ILE A 154 4.51 -9.43 6.42
CA ILE A 154 3.29 -8.81 6.96
C ILE A 154 3.38 -8.70 8.48
N ASP A 155 3.76 -9.77 9.19
CA ASP A 155 3.85 -9.77 10.65
C ASP A 155 4.87 -8.72 11.15
N ALA A 156 6.05 -8.67 10.54
CA ALA A 156 7.09 -7.70 10.89
C ALA A 156 6.65 -6.26 10.61
N TRP A 157 6.05 -6.02 9.44
CA TRP A 157 5.58 -4.70 9.05
C TRP A 157 4.41 -4.22 9.91
N ALA A 158 3.42 -5.08 10.17
CA ALA A 158 2.29 -4.80 11.04
C ALA A 158 2.77 -4.41 12.45
N ALA A 159 3.72 -5.18 13.02
CA ALA A 159 4.32 -4.85 14.31
C ALA A 159 5.05 -3.50 14.30
N ALA A 160 5.74 -3.15 13.21
CA ALA A 160 6.47 -1.90 13.06
C ALA A 160 5.55 -0.67 12.97
N ILE A 161 4.41 -0.76 12.27
CA ILE A 161 3.50 0.37 12.08
C ILE A 161 2.50 0.54 13.23
N THR A 162 2.14 -0.54 13.94
CA THR A 162 1.13 -0.53 15.02
C THR A 162 1.29 0.60 16.04
N PRO A 163 2.51 0.96 16.51
CA PRO A 163 2.68 2.08 17.45
C PRO A 163 2.28 3.46 16.90
N SER A 164 2.16 3.59 15.58
CA SER A 164 1.78 4.82 14.87
C SER A 164 0.30 4.88 14.49
N LEU A 165 -0.44 3.77 14.69
CA LEU A 165 -1.88 3.60 14.37
C LEU A 165 -2.79 3.77 15.60
#